data_AF-A0AAD5FG19-F1
#
_entry.id   AF-A0AAD5FG19-F1
#
_cell.length_a   1.000
_cell.length_b   1.000
_cell.length_c   1.000
_cell.angle_alpha   90.00
_cell.angle_beta   90.00
_cell.angle_gamma   90.00
#
_symmetry.space_group_name_H-M   'P 1'
#
loop_
_entity.id
_entity.type
_entity.pdbx_description
1 polymer ?
#
loop_
_entity_poly.entity_id
_entity_poly.type
_entity_poly.pdbx_seq_one_letter_code
_entity_poly.pdbx_strand_id
1 'polypeptide(L)'
;KQEEGELIIEGLLNIYWGLQRPIRLQMQDGKEPTDFPRFLASLRRSRVGMKRNGPKQHTTQAPPTIKVSEPERDSDERTDQADDTVEEEDSSLQRTRSCASGRSLGEQTEPGNQRRIRRHRCSFNGHFYNRTTAVFTPAFGSVTNVRINSSMNMSQVLRVLLNKFKIENGPDEFSLFLLHISGERVQLKKDDHPLVFRLLHGPCEQISKIFLMEPDQVEEVTYDVAQYIKLEMPVLQSFIVKLKEEENREMEKIKQRYCETRRTILQHMQRLSDKAFC
;
A
#
# COMPACT_ATOMS: atom_id res chain seq x y z
N LYS A 1 25.79 -17.45 9.06
CA LYS A 1 27.19 -17.71 8.67
C LYS A 1 28.11 -16.90 9.58
N GLN A 2 29.40 -17.20 9.59
CA GLN A 2 30.40 -16.27 10.15
C GLN A 2 31.23 -15.73 9.00
N GLU A 3 31.39 -14.41 8.93
CA GLU A 3 32.03 -13.69 7.83
C GLU A 3 32.72 -12.47 8.45
N GLU A 4 34.01 -12.28 8.13
CA GLU A 4 34.93 -11.32 8.79
C GLU A 4 35.01 -11.40 10.34
N GLY A 5 34.46 -12.48 10.92
CA GLY A 5 34.39 -12.72 12.37
C GLY A 5 32.99 -12.49 12.96
N GLU A 6 32.10 -11.78 12.27
CA GLU A 6 30.74 -11.48 12.74
C GLU A 6 29.71 -12.53 12.32
N LEU A 7 28.62 -12.65 13.10
CA LEU A 7 27.54 -13.60 12.85
C LEU A 7 26.48 -13.00 11.91
N ILE A 8 26.66 -13.23 10.60
CA ILE A 8 25.72 -12.78 9.57
C ILE A 8 24.54 -13.76 9.43
N ILE A 9 23.32 -13.25 9.61
CA ILE A 9 22.07 -13.94 9.30
C ILE A 9 21.63 -13.51 7.89
N GLU A 10 21.27 -14.47 7.03
CA GLU A 10 20.64 -14.21 5.72
C GLU A 10 19.16 -14.61 5.78
N GLY A 11 18.29 -13.87 5.09
CA GLY A 11 16.87 -14.19 5.03
C GLY A 11 16.15 -13.54 3.85
N LEU A 12 14.87 -13.88 3.72
CA LEU A 12 13.91 -13.14 2.89
C LEU A 12 13.17 -12.14 3.78
N LEU A 13 13.05 -10.90 3.33
CA LEU A 13 12.22 -9.88 3.95
C LEU A 13 11.01 -9.59 3.07
N ASN A 14 9.80 -9.67 3.66
CA ASN A 14 8.60 -9.11 3.06
C ASN A 14 8.61 -7.59 3.23
N ILE A 15 8.52 -6.87 2.12
CA ILE A 15 8.30 -5.42 2.07
C ILE A 15 7.00 -5.18 1.32
N TYR A 16 6.05 -4.52 1.97
CA TYR A 16 4.74 -4.19 1.43
C TYR A 16 4.77 -2.84 0.70
N TRP A 17 4.00 -2.70 -0.37
CA TRP A 17 3.86 -1.42 -1.06
C TRP A 17 2.86 -0.53 -0.32
N GLY A 18 3.31 0.63 0.15
CA GLY A 18 2.49 1.64 0.82
C GLY A 18 2.46 3.00 0.12
N LEU A 19 3.06 3.10 -1.07
CA LEU A 19 3.18 4.34 -1.84
C LEU A 19 1.82 4.90 -2.25
N GLN A 20 1.66 6.22 -2.12
CA GLN A 20 0.45 6.95 -2.54
C GLN A 20 0.63 7.60 -3.93
N ARG A 21 1.87 7.93 -4.31
CA ARG A 21 2.21 8.60 -5.57
C ARG A 21 2.61 7.56 -6.64
N PRO A 22 2.19 7.73 -7.90
CA PRO A 22 2.71 6.93 -9.00
C PRO A 22 4.20 7.20 -9.20
N ILE A 23 5.00 6.14 -9.26
CA ILE A 23 6.46 6.22 -9.49
C ILE A 23 6.79 5.87 -10.94
N ARG A 24 8.05 6.05 -11.34
CA ARG A 24 8.51 5.72 -12.70
C ARG A 24 9.47 4.54 -12.71
N LEU A 25 9.39 3.75 -13.76
CA LEU A 25 10.38 2.72 -14.07
C LEU A 25 11.31 3.21 -15.19
N GLN A 26 12.60 2.90 -15.06
CA GLN A 26 13.61 3.16 -16.07
C GLN A 26 13.22 2.49 -17.40
N MET A 27 13.05 3.28 -18.44
CA MET A 27 12.77 2.77 -19.78
C MET A 27 13.97 1.98 -20.31
N GLN A 28 13.73 0.74 -20.77
CA GLN A 28 14.76 -0.10 -21.38
C GLN A 28 14.86 0.19 -22.87
N ASP A 29 15.43 1.35 -23.20
CA ASP A 29 15.82 1.71 -24.56
C ASP A 29 16.86 0.68 -25.06
N GLY A 30 16.45 -0.15 -26.02
CA GLY A 30 17.26 -1.28 -26.51
C GLY A 30 16.49 -2.59 -26.71
N LYS A 31 15.23 -2.69 -26.26
CA LYS A 31 14.30 -3.73 -26.72
C LYS A 31 13.01 -3.12 -27.25
N GLU A 32 13.09 -2.69 -28.51
CA GLU A 32 11.93 -2.67 -29.42
C GLU A 32 11.07 -3.92 -29.17
N PRO A 33 9.74 -3.79 -28.94
CA PRO A 33 8.85 -4.93 -28.94
C PRO A 33 8.87 -5.50 -30.36
N THR A 34 9.66 -6.56 -30.57
CA THR A 34 9.89 -7.20 -31.89
C THR A 34 8.59 -7.18 -32.70
N ASP A 35 8.51 -6.36 -33.75
CA ASP A 35 7.25 -6.01 -34.40
C ASP A 35 6.65 -7.28 -35.02
N PHE A 36 5.75 -7.92 -34.27
CA PHE A 36 5.18 -9.23 -34.60
C PHE A 36 4.64 -9.17 -36.02
N PRO A 37 5.28 -9.84 -37.01
CA PRO A 37 5.09 -9.47 -38.40
C PRO A 37 3.63 -9.53 -38.78
N ARG A 38 3.10 -8.42 -39.30
CA ARG A 38 1.67 -8.24 -39.67
C ARG A 38 1.18 -9.16 -40.81
N PHE A 39 1.99 -10.16 -41.16
CA PHE A 39 1.83 -11.11 -42.26
C PHE A 39 0.70 -12.14 -42.11
N LEU A 40 0.19 -12.38 -40.90
CA LEU A 40 -0.95 -13.30 -40.68
C LEU A 40 -2.33 -12.61 -40.67
N ALA A 41 -2.39 -11.30 -40.92
CA ALA A 41 -3.65 -10.56 -41.03
C ALA A 41 -4.38 -10.75 -42.38
N SER A 42 -3.69 -11.27 -43.41
CA SER A 42 -4.18 -11.36 -44.79
C SER A 42 -5.05 -12.60 -45.09
N LEU A 43 -4.97 -13.66 -44.27
CA LEU A 43 -5.56 -14.97 -44.56
C LEU A 43 -7.03 -15.15 -44.11
N ARG A 44 -7.76 -14.07 -43.83
CA ARG A 44 -9.21 -14.08 -43.51
C ARG A 44 -10.09 -13.27 -44.47
N ARG A 45 -9.81 -13.34 -45.78
CA ARG A 45 -10.73 -12.90 -46.85
C ARG A 45 -10.81 -13.87 -48.04
N SER A 46 -11.35 -15.07 -47.82
CA SER A 46 -12.16 -15.78 -48.84
C SER A 46 -12.87 -17.00 -48.25
N ARG A 47 -14.20 -16.93 -48.10
CA ARG A 47 -15.13 -18.07 -48.12
C ARG A 47 -16.50 -17.60 -48.62
N VAL A 48 -16.59 -17.33 -49.93
CA VAL A 48 -17.87 -17.37 -50.64
C VAL A 48 -18.31 -18.84 -50.68
N GLY A 49 -19.60 -19.10 -50.43
CA GLY A 49 -20.12 -20.47 -50.30
C GLY A 49 -20.38 -21.17 -51.64
N MET A 50 -20.35 -22.51 -51.62
CA MET A 50 -20.92 -23.37 -52.66
C MET A 50 -21.50 -24.65 -52.02
N LYS A 51 -22.41 -25.35 -52.72
CA LYS A 51 -23.29 -26.40 -52.15
C LYS A 51 -22.64 -27.78 -51.99
N ARG A 52 -23.29 -28.59 -51.13
CA ARG A 52 -23.13 -30.06 -50.94
C ARG A 52 -22.98 -30.85 -52.25
N ASN A 53 -22.16 -31.91 -52.22
CA ASN A 53 -22.59 -33.33 -52.33
C ASN A 53 -21.39 -34.27 -52.00
N GLY A 54 -21.65 -35.56 -51.72
CA GLY A 54 -20.64 -36.63 -51.49
C GLY A 54 -21.00 -37.90 -52.29
N PRO A 55 -20.62 -39.15 -51.90
CA PRO A 55 -19.85 -39.60 -50.71
C PRO A 55 -18.84 -40.77 -50.96
N LYS A 56 -18.32 -41.41 -49.88
CA LYS A 56 -17.52 -42.69 -49.80
C LYS A 56 -16.00 -42.51 -50.13
N GLN A 57 -15.04 -43.36 -49.68
CA GLN A 57 -15.08 -44.72 -49.10
C GLN A 57 -13.79 -45.04 -48.26
N HIS A 58 -13.90 -45.70 -47.07
CA HIS A 58 -12.91 -46.52 -46.27
C HIS A 58 -11.41 -46.04 -46.09
N THR A 59 -10.60 -46.42 -45.09
CA THR A 59 -10.48 -47.70 -44.31
C THR A 59 -9.80 -47.52 -42.92
N THR A 60 -10.06 -48.49 -42.02
CA THR A 60 -9.55 -48.85 -40.66
C THR A 60 -8.12 -48.46 -40.18
N GLN A 61 -7.99 -47.99 -38.91
CA GLN A 61 -7.19 -48.61 -37.79
C GLN A 61 -7.23 -47.80 -36.46
N ALA A 62 -7.13 -48.48 -35.30
CA ALA A 62 -7.15 -48.00 -33.89
C ALA A 62 -6.87 -49.20 -32.92
N PRO A 63 -6.82 -49.08 -31.56
CA PRO A 63 -6.73 -47.93 -30.64
C PRO A 63 -5.27 -47.84 -30.07
N PRO A 64 -4.87 -47.77 -28.76
CA PRO A 64 -5.56 -47.59 -27.43
C PRO A 64 -5.96 -46.12 -27.15
N THR A 65 -6.62 -45.65 -26.06
CA THR A 65 -7.11 -46.16 -24.74
C THR A 65 -6.28 -45.84 -23.47
N ILE A 66 -6.64 -44.75 -22.77
CA ILE A 66 -6.48 -44.50 -21.30
C ILE A 66 -7.84 -43.95 -20.78
N LYS A 67 -8.20 -44.18 -19.51
CA LYS A 67 -9.52 -43.82 -18.91
C LYS A 67 -9.40 -42.89 -17.70
N VAL A 68 -10.14 -41.77 -17.68
CA VAL A 68 -10.65 -41.03 -16.50
C VAL A 68 -11.90 -40.26 -17.02
N SER A 69 -13.13 -40.76 -16.86
CA SER A 69 -14.04 -40.55 -15.71
C SER A 69 -14.67 -39.15 -15.65
N GLU A 70 -15.88 -39.01 -16.21
CA GLU A 70 -16.84 -37.94 -15.92
C GLU A 70 -17.82 -38.40 -14.81
N PRO A 71 -18.35 -37.49 -13.98
CA PRO A 71 -19.58 -37.70 -13.20
C PRO A 71 -20.81 -37.13 -13.92
N GLU A 72 -21.97 -37.76 -13.74
CA GLU A 72 -23.23 -37.37 -14.38
C GLU A 72 -23.91 -36.14 -13.73
N ARG A 73 -24.97 -35.63 -14.37
CA ARG A 73 -25.83 -34.55 -13.87
C ARG A 73 -27.29 -34.99 -13.83
N ASP A 74 -27.89 -34.86 -12.65
CA ASP A 74 -29.31 -34.60 -12.38
C ASP A 74 -29.39 -34.11 -10.91
N SER A 75 -30.32 -33.26 -10.47
CA SER A 75 -31.48 -32.63 -11.15
C SER A 75 -31.76 -31.21 -10.61
N ASP A 76 -32.79 -30.53 -11.11
CA ASP A 76 -33.18 -29.13 -10.83
C ASP A 76 -33.44 -28.75 -9.35
N GLU A 77 -33.21 -27.47 -9.01
CA GLU A 77 -34.32 -26.51 -8.77
C GLU A 77 -33.88 -25.04 -8.97
N ARG A 78 -34.83 -24.08 -8.93
CA ARG A 78 -34.68 -22.72 -9.51
C ARG A 78 -34.82 -21.58 -8.49
N THR A 79 -34.04 -20.51 -8.66
CA THR A 79 -34.46 -19.13 -8.32
C THR A 79 -33.70 -18.11 -9.19
N ASP A 80 -34.31 -16.96 -9.47
CA ASP A 80 -33.83 -15.94 -10.42
C ASP A 80 -32.90 -14.85 -9.82
N GLN A 81 -32.35 -14.02 -10.73
CA GLN A 81 -31.93 -12.61 -10.60
C GLN A 81 -30.46 -12.24 -10.26
N ALA A 82 -30.10 -11.08 -10.85
CA ALA A 82 -28.96 -10.18 -10.58
C ALA A 82 -27.52 -10.69 -10.82
N ASP A 83 -26.99 -10.34 -11.99
CA ASP A 83 -25.54 -10.17 -12.23
C ASP A 83 -25.13 -8.78 -11.72
N ASP A 84 -24.56 -8.71 -10.51
CA ASP A 84 -24.25 -7.44 -9.82
C ASP A 84 -22.89 -6.88 -10.29
N THR A 85 -22.89 -6.21 -11.44
CA THR A 85 -21.72 -5.51 -11.98
C THR A 85 -21.44 -4.24 -11.18
N VAL A 86 -20.53 -4.34 -10.21
CA VAL A 86 -20.03 -3.19 -9.44
C VAL A 86 -19.23 -2.24 -10.35
N GLU A 87 -19.90 -1.21 -10.86
CA GLU A 87 -19.27 -0.08 -11.56
C GLU A 87 -18.52 0.80 -10.53
N GLU A 88 -17.18 0.83 -10.57
CA GLU A 88 -16.39 1.75 -9.74
C GLU A 88 -16.46 3.19 -10.29
N GLU A 89 -16.80 4.15 -9.43
CA GLU A 89 -17.07 5.55 -9.80
C GLU A 89 -15.80 6.33 -10.20
N ASP A 90 -15.53 6.46 -11.51
CA ASP A 90 -14.43 7.31 -12.01
C ASP A 90 -14.68 8.80 -11.68
N SER A 91 -13.90 9.31 -10.73
CA SER A 91 -14.12 10.57 -10.02
C SER A 91 -13.79 11.82 -10.86
N SER A 92 -14.57 12.03 -11.92
CA SER A 92 -14.42 13.18 -12.83
C SER A 92 -14.87 14.50 -12.19
N LEU A 93 -13.90 15.28 -11.71
CA LEU A 93 -14.11 16.59 -11.09
C LEU A 93 -14.89 17.55 -12.02
N GLN A 94 -16.09 17.95 -11.60
CA GLN A 94 -16.93 18.89 -12.34
C GLN A 94 -16.28 20.28 -12.38
N ARG A 95 -15.80 20.71 -13.55
CA ARG A 95 -15.46 22.13 -13.77
C ARG A 95 -16.73 22.97 -13.87
N THR A 96 -16.74 24.09 -13.15
CA THR A 96 -17.77 25.13 -13.24
C THR A 96 -17.90 25.66 -14.67
N ARG A 97 -19.15 25.81 -15.14
CA ARG A 97 -19.47 26.06 -16.54
C ARG A 97 -19.61 27.57 -16.82
N SER A 98 -18.66 28.13 -17.55
CA SER A 98 -18.83 29.42 -18.26
C SER A 98 -19.40 29.16 -19.67
N CYS A 99 -20.23 30.07 -20.18
CA CYS A 99 -21.06 29.82 -21.37
C CYS A 99 -20.47 30.31 -22.70
N ALA A 100 -20.46 29.44 -23.70
CA ALA A 100 -20.43 29.78 -25.13
C ALA A 100 -21.00 28.59 -25.95
N SER A 101 -21.68 28.86 -27.07
CA SER A 101 -22.40 27.84 -27.84
C SER A 101 -21.47 27.00 -28.74
N GLY A 102 -21.43 25.69 -28.51
CA GLY A 102 -20.80 24.69 -29.39
C GLY A 102 -21.79 23.56 -29.70
N ARG A 103 -21.99 23.23 -30.97
CA ARG A 103 -23.02 22.28 -31.43
C ARG A 103 -22.67 20.85 -31.01
N SER A 104 -23.61 20.13 -30.40
CA SER A 104 -23.46 18.70 -30.12
C SER A 104 -23.27 17.89 -31.40
N LEU A 105 -22.07 17.38 -31.61
CA LEU A 105 -21.84 16.14 -32.35
C LEU A 105 -21.67 15.03 -31.33
N GLY A 106 -22.38 13.91 -31.50
CA GLY A 106 -22.29 12.79 -30.58
C GLY A 106 -20.89 12.18 -30.65
N GLU A 107 -20.13 12.32 -29.56
CA GLU A 107 -18.76 11.80 -29.47
C GLU A 107 -18.80 10.28 -29.29
N GLN A 108 -18.99 9.58 -30.42
CA GLN A 108 -18.87 8.12 -30.48
C GLN A 108 -17.49 7.75 -29.92
N THR A 109 -17.49 7.11 -28.75
CA THR A 109 -16.26 6.64 -28.11
C THR A 109 -15.69 5.49 -28.94
N GLU A 110 -14.84 5.86 -29.90
CA GLU A 110 -14.25 4.97 -30.88
C GLU A 110 -13.72 3.70 -30.22
N PRO A 111 -14.28 2.50 -30.51
CA PRO A 111 -13.86 1.26 -29.87
C PRO A 111 -12.40 0.91 -30.22
N GLY A 112 -11.82 1.56 -31.25
CA GLY A 112 -10.39 1.55 -31.52
C GLY A 112 -9.53 2.19 -30.41
N ASN A 113 -10.01 3.25 -29.74
CA ASN A 113 -9.26 3.95 -28.70
C ASN A 113 -9.23 3.14 -27.39
N GLN A 114 -10.36 2.60 -26.93
CA GLN A 114 -10.36 1.66 -25.80
C GLN A 114 -9.46 0.43 -26.06
N ARG A 115 -9.49 -0.11 -27.29
CA ARG A 115 -8.61 -1.20 -27.74
C ARG A 115 -7.13 -0.82 -27.90
N ARG A 116 -6.79 0.46 -28.05
CA ARG A 116 -5.41 0.97 -27.96
C ARG A 116 -4.98 1.09 -26.50
N ILE A 117 -5.79 1.74 -25.66
CA ILE A 117 -5.52 1.94 -24.23
C ILE A 117 -5.22 0.61 -23.51
N ARG A 118 -5.98 -0.46 -23.80
CA ARG A 118 -5.75 -1.83 -23.27
C ARG A 118 -4.46 -2.53 -23.76
N ARG A 119 -3.67 -1.96 -24.68
CA ARG A 119 -2.38 -2.53 -25.14
C ARG A 119 -1.16 -1.91 -24.45
N HIS A 120 -1.26 -0.65 -24.07
CA HIS A 120 -0.19 0.10 -23.41
C HIS A 120 -0.22 -0.04 -21.89
N ARG A 121 -1.40 -0.32 -21.32
CA ARG A 121 -1.60 -0.68 -19.92
C ARG A 121 -1.43 -2.18 -19.75
N CYS A 122 -0.57 -2.62 -18.85
CA CYS A 122 -0.56 -4.00 -18.36
C CYS A 122 -0.59 -4.00 -16.83
N SER A 123 -1.52 -4.77 -16.25
CA SER A 123 -1.41 -5.15 -14.86
C SER A 123 -0.46 -6.35 -14.73
N PHE A 124 0.36 -6.38 -13.69
CA PHE A 124 1.09 -7.57 -13.28
C PHE A 124 1.04 -7.67 -11.76
N ASN A 125 0.67 -8.84 -11.23
CA ASN A 125 0.57 -9.09 -9.79
C ASN A 125 -0.31 -8.06 -9.02
N GLY A 126 -1.32 -7.49 -9.69
CA GLY A 126 -2.19 -6.41 -9.17
C GLY A 126 -1.66 -4.99 -9.40
N HIS A 127 -0.35 -4.79 -9.57
CA HIS A 127 0.24 -3.48 -9.89
C HIS A 127 -0.14 -3.02 -11.30
N PHE A 128 -0.28 -1.71 -11.51
CA PHE A 128 -0.56 -1.10 -12.80
C PHE A 128 0.71 -0.52 -13.43
N TYR A 129 0.97 -0.84 -14.71
CA TYR A 129 2.08 -0.25 -15.47
C TYR A 129 1.61 0.30 -16.82
N ASN A 130 1.92 1.57 -17.09
CA ASN A 130 1.72 2.22 -18.38
C ASN A 130 3.05 2.26 -19.17
N ARG A 131 3.15 1.40 -20.19
CA ARG A 131 4.35 1.25 -21.02
C ARG A 131 4.72 2.50 -21.82
N THR A 132 3.76 3.40 -22.08
CA THR A 132 3.99 4.61 -22.89
C THR A 132 4.57 5.77 -22.08
N THR A 133 4.33 5.81 -20.77
CA THR A 133 4.81 6.89 -19.88
C THR A 133 5.76 6.37 -18.79
N ALA A 134 6.08 5.07 -18.82
CA ALA A 134 6.80 4.31 -17.80
C ALA A 134 6.29 4.47 -16.36
N VAL A 135 5.04 4.93 -16.18
CA VAL A 135 4.42 5.13 -14.87
C VAL A 135 3.96 3.79 -14.31
N PHE A 136 4.34 3.54 -13.06
CA PHE A 136 4.00 2.37 -12.27
C PHE A 136 3.27 2.79 -11.00
N THR A 137 2.06 2.27 -10.83
CA THR A 137 1.25 2.43 -9.61
C THR A 137 1.16 1.06 -8.94
N PRO A 138 1.90 0.82 -7.84
CA PRO A 138 1.81 -0.45 -7.13
C PRO A 138 0.46 -0.57 -6.42
N ALA A 139 -0.12 -1.77 -6.40
CA ALA A 139 -1.29 -2.05 -5.56
C ALA A 139 -0.91 -1.91 -4.07
N PHE A 140 -1.62 -1.06 -3.32
CA PHE A 140 -1.39 -0.88 -1.89
C PHE A 140 -1.55 -2.21 -1.13
N GLY A 141 -0.67 -2.49 -0.18
CA GLY A 141 -0.68 -3.72 0.61
C GLY A 141 -0.26 -4.99 -0.14
N SER A 142 0.11 -4.91 -1.42
CA SER A 142 0.80 -6.01 -2.11
C SER A 142 2.23 -6.20 -1.58
N VAL A 143 2.78 -7.41 -1.67
CA VAL A 143 4.03 -7.80 -1.01
C VAL A 143 5.16 -8.14 -1.99
N THR A 144 6.37 -7.67 -1.69
CA THR A 144 7.61 -8.05 -2.36
C THR A 144 8.52 -8.79 -1.40
N ASN A 145 9.03 -9.97 -1.81
CA ASN A 145 10.15 -10.62 -1.12
C ASN A 145 11.51 -10.10 -1.65
N VAL A 146 12.41 -9.72 -0.75
CA VAL A 146 13.81 -9.33 -1.05
C VAL A 146 14.75 -10.18 -0.20
N ARG A 147 15.80 -10.76 -0.79
CA ARG A 147 16.86 -11.46 -0.03
C ARG A 147 17.86 -10.44 0.50
N ILE A 148 18.09 -10.44 1.81
CA ILE A 148 19.00 -9.52 2.50
C ILE A 148 19.76 -10.25 3.61
N ASN A 149 20.76 -9.60 4.19
CA ASN A 149 21.48 -10.08 5.37
C ASN A 149 21.28 -9.16 6.59
N SER A 150 21.87 -9.51 7.73
CA SER A 150 21.76 -8.76 8.98
C SER A 150 22.63 -7.51 9.07
N SER A 151 23.61 -7.31 8.18
CA SER A 151 24.51 -6.15 8.10
C SER A 151 24.11 -5.14 7.01
N MET A 152 22.95 -5.32 6.35
CA MET A 152 22.41 -4.39 5.37
C MET A 152 21.55 -3.31 6.03
N ASN A 153 22.05 -2.07 6.04
CA ASN A 153 21.29 -0.88 6.45
C ASN A 153 20.08 -0.63 5.52
N MET A 154 19.10 0.15 5.98
CA MET A 154 17.87 0.51 5.27
C MET A 154 18.15 1.03 3.86
N SER A 155 19.08 1.98 3.70
CA SER A 155 19.44 2.54 2.39
C SER A 155 20.18 1.56 1.46
N GLN A 156 20.64 0.40 1.94
CA GLN A 156 21.12 -0.70 1.10
C GLN A 156 19.95 -1.60 0.66
N VAL A 157 19.09 -2.02 1.59
CA VAL A 157 17.89 -2.82 1.32
C VAL A 157 16.99 -2.12 0.30
N LEU A 158 16.78 -0.81 0.47
CA LEU A 158 15.99 0.00 -0.44
C LEU A 158 16.59 0.04 -1.84
N ARG A 159 17.92 0.24 -1.99
CA ARG A 159 18.59 0.17 -3.30
C ARG A 159 18.43 -1.20 -3.97
N VAL A 160 18.42 -2.30 -3.23
CA VAL A 160 18.13 -3.64 -3.80
C VAL A 160 16.68 -3.74 -4.26
N LEU A 161 15.72 -3.21 -3.50
CA LEU A 161 14.31 -3.17 -3.87
C LEU A 161 14.05 -2.32 -5.13
N LEU A 162 14.58 -1.09 -5.20
CA LEU A 162 14.43 -0.22 -6.36
C LEU A 162 15.08 -0.83 -7.61
N ASN A 163 16.29 -1.41 -7.47
CA ASN A 163 16.98 -2.11 -8.55
C ASN A 163 16.27 -3.38 -9.04
N LYS A 164 15.43 -4.01 -8.21
CA LYS A 164 14.61 -5.17 -8.59
C LYS A 164 13.49 -4.79 -9.55
N PHE A 165 12.85 -3.65 -9.34
CA PHE A 165 11.76 -3.15 -10.19
C PHE A 165 12.22 -2.17 -11.29
N LYS A 166 13.49 -1.74 -11.26
CA LYS A 166 14.06 -0.70 -12.12
C LYS A 166 13.36 0.64 -11.94
N ILE A 167 13.18 1.07 -10.69
CA ILE A 167 12.60 2.39 -10.38
C ILE A 167 13.62 3.49 -10.74
N GLU A 168 13.13 4.57 -11.36
CA GLU A 168 13.91 5.75 -11.77
C GLU A 168 14.24 6.67 -10.58
N ASN A 169 13.29 6.79 -9.64
CA ASN A 169 13.35 7.60 -8.43
C ASN A 169 14.48 7.16 -7.47
N GLY A 170 15.07 8.11 -6.75
CA GLY A 170 16.18 7.89 -5.82
C GLY A 170 15.76 7.20 -4.52
N PRO A 171 16.69 6.53 -3.81
CA PRO A 171 16.42 5.92 -2.50
C PRO A 171 16.14 6.94 -1.39
N ASP A 172 16.37 8.23 -1.62
CA ASP A 172 16.06 9.30 -0.66
C ASP A 172 14.60 9.79 -0.76
N GLU A 173 13.85 9.40 -1.81
CA GLU A 173 12.43 9.72 -1.99
C GLU A 173 11.50 8.75 -1.21
N PHE A 174 12.05 7.68 -0.64
CA PHE A 174 11.29 6.64 0.05
C PHE A 174 11.93 6.27 1.38
N SER A 175 11.12 5.75 2.30
CA SER A 175 11.60 5.13 3.53
C SER A 175 10.91 3.79 3.76
N LEU A 176 11.55 2.95 4.57
CA LEU A 176 10.86 1.82 5.18
C LEU A 176 10.18 2.29 6.48
N PHE A 177 8.96 1.82 6.70
CA PHE A 177 8.17 2.03 7.91
C PHE A 177 7.69 0.70 8.47
N LEU A 178 7.76 0.52 9.79
CA LEU A 178 7.10 -0.58 10.47
C LEU A 178 5.68 -0.16 10.87
N LEU A 179 4.68 -0.92 10.45
CA LEU A 179 3.28 -0.78 10.88
C LEU A 179 2.90 -1.97 11.76
N HIS A 180 2.38 -1.71 12.95
CA HIS A 180 1.96 -2.73 13.93
C HIS A 180 0.45 -2.66 14.21
N ILE A 181 -0.17 -3.80 14.58
CA ILE A 181 -1.63 -3.90 14.83
C ILE A 181 -2.17 -3.00 15.96
N SER A 182 -1.30 -2.49 16.85
CA SER A 182 -1.68 -1.44 17.80
C SER A 182 -2.20 -0.18 17.09
N GLY A 183 -1.62 0.16 15.93
CA GLY A 183 -1.75 1.45 15.26
C GLY A 183 -0.41 2.20 15.16
N GLU A 184 0.64 1.68 15.82
CA GLU A 184 2.00 2.22 15.85
C GLU A 184 2.66 2.20 14.46
N ARG A 185 3.40 3.26 14.16
CA ARG A 185 4.10 3.53 12.90
C ARG A 185 5.48 4.10 13.19
N VAL A 186 6.52 3.35 12.90
CA VAL A 186 7.92 3.76 13.17
C VAL A 186 8.68 3.87 11.85
N GLN A 187 9.32 5.00 11.58
CA GLN A 187 10.19 5.13 10.42
C GLN A 187 11.54 4.46 10.73
N LEU A 188 12.05 3.64 9.80
CA LEU A 188 13.41 3.11 9.89
C LEU A 188 14.38 4.18 9.38
N LYS A 189 15.40 4.49 10.19
CA LYS A 189 16.47 5.43 9.84
C LYS A 189 17.37 4.83 8.76
N LYS A 190 18.15 5.66 8.08
CA LYS A 190 19.06 5.24 6.98
C LYS A 190 20.07 4.17 7.44
N ASP A 191 20.46 4.22 8.71
CA ASP A 191 21.42 3.32 9.36
C ASP A 191 20.78 2.14 10.13
N ASP A 192 19.45 2.10 10.25
CA ASP A 192 18.76 0.97 10.86
C ASP A 192 18.82 -0.26 9.95
N HIS A 193 18.79 -1.46 10.52
CA HIS A 193 19.01 -2.72 9.81
C HIS A 193 17.68 -3.50 9.68
N PRO A 194 16.99 -3.50 8.51
CA PRO A 194 15.60 -3.96 8.42
C PRO A 194 15.39 -5.44 8.75
N LEU A 195 16.39 -6.31 8.54
CA LEU A 195 16.30 -7.73 8.94
C LEU A 195 16.32 -7.89 10.47
N VAL A 196 17.13 -7.09 11.17
CA VAL A 196 17.21 -7.07 12.64
C VAL A 196 15.93 -6.48 13.22
N PHE A 197 15.42 -5.41 12.61
CA PHE A 197 14.13 -4.79 12.96
C PHE A 197 12.97 -5.81 12.86
N ARG A 198 12.93 -6.58 11.76
CA ARG A 198 11.99 -7.69 11.60
C ARG A 198 12.16 -8.78 12.66
N LEU A 199 13.39 -9.15 13.01
CA LEU A 199 13.64 -10.17 14.03
C LEU A 199 13.12 -9.73 15.41
N LEU A 200 13.29 -8.46 15.76
CA LEU A 200 12.82 -7.89 17.04
C LEU A 200 11.28 -7.85 17.14
N HIS A 201 10.58 -7.41 16.08
CA HIS A 201 9.12 -7.36 16.04
C HIS A 201 8.45 -8.69 15.63
N GLY A 202 9.24 -9.72 15.36
CA GLY A 202 8.81 -11.09 15.10
C GLY A 202 8.38 -11.39 13.66
N PRO A 203 8.26 -12.69 13.32
CA PRO A 203 8.01 -13.17 11.97
C PRO A 203 6.55 -13.06 11.51
N CYS A 204 5.63 -12.60 12.37
CA CYS A 204 4.20 -12.66 12.09
C CYS A 204 3.72 -11.42 11.31
N GLU A 205 3.57 -11.56 9.99
CA GLU A 205 3.03 -10.52 9.10
C GLU A 205 1.59 -10.09 9.40
N GLN A 206 0.87 -10.81 10.27
CA GLN A 206 -0.45 -10.41 10.76
C GLN A 206 -0.35 -9.38 11.90
N ILE A 207 0.77 -9.38 12.65
CA ILE A 207 1.01 -8.52 13.82
C ILE A 207 1.81 -7.28 13.41
N SER A 208 2.84 -7.45 12.59
CA SER A 208 3.74 -6.38 12.17
C SER A 208 4.15 -6.51 10.70
N LYS A 209 4.21 -5.40 9.97
CA LYS A 209 4.54 -5.34 8.54
C LYS A 209 5.51 -4.22 8.25
N ILE A 210 6.49 -4.46 7.38
CA ILE A 210 7.39 -3.42 6.87
C ILE A 210 6.86 -2.93 5.52
N PHE A 211 6.57 -1.64 5.42
CA PHE A 211 6.08 -0.99 4.20
C PHE A 211 7.16 -0.09 3.57
N LEU A 212 7.12 0.05 2.26
CA LEU A 212 7.77 1.11 1.50
C LEU A 212 6.78 2.27 1.29
N MET A 213 7.10 3.46 1.82
CA MET A 213 6.24 4.65 1.80
C MET A 213 7.07 5.91 1.55
N GLU A 214 6.44 6.97 1.06
CA GLU A 214 7.04 8.31 0.96
C GLU A 214 7.13 8.96 2.36
N PRO A 215 8.30 9.47 2.79
CA PRO A 215 8.49 9.97 4.15
C PRO A 215 7.74 11.29 4.43
N ASP A 216 7.27 12.00 3.40
CA ASP A 216 6.46 13.22 3.53
C ASP A 216 4.95 12.94 3.63
N GLN A 217 4.51 11.67 3.55
CA GLN A 217 3.10 11.27 3.57
C GLN A 217 2.70 10.47 4.83
N VAL A 218 3.65 10.11 5.69
CA VAL A 218 3.41 9.21 6.84
C VAL A 218 3.98 9.81 8.12
N GLU A 219 3.09 10.21 9.01
CA GLU A 219 3.42 10.64 10.38
C GLU A 219 3.82 9.43 11.24
N GLU A 220 4.87 9.59 12.05
CA GLU A 220 5.27 8.61 13.06
C GLU A 220 4.23 8.56 14.20
N VAL A 221 3.88 7.34 14.63
CA VAL A 221 2.93 7.10 15.70
C VAL A 221 3.59 6.18 16.71
N THR A 222 3.88 6.68 17.91
CA THR A 222 4.40 5.86 19.01
C THR A 222 3.34 4.93 19.58
N TYR A 223 3.76 3.87 20.27
CA TYR A 223 2.89 2.94 21.02
C TYR A 223 1.83 3.64 21.90
N ASP A 224 2.21 4.72 22.60
CA ASP A 224 1.30 5.44 23.49
C ASP A 224 0.20 6.18 22.71
N VAL A 225 0.56 6.85 21.61
CA VAL A 225 -0.40 7.54 20.74
C VAL A 225 -1.31 6.55 20.00
N ALA A 226 -0.77 5.40 19.59
CA ALA A 226 -1.51 4.37 18.86
C ALA A 226 -2.76 3.86 19.60
N GLN A 227 -2.74 3.86 20.94
CA GLN A 227 -3.89 3.48 21.77
C GLN A 227 -5.09 4.41 21.59
N TYR A 228 -4.86 5.69 21.29
CA TYR A 228 -5.88 6.72 21.16
C TYR A 228 -6.43 6.86 19.73
N ILE A 229 -5.70 6.43 18.71
CA ILE A 229 -6.10 6.54 17.28
C ILE A 229 -7.44 5.84 16.97
N LYS A 230 -7.81 4.83 17.75
CA LYS A 230 -9.05 4.06 17.57
C LYS A 230 -10.26 4.68 18.30
N LEU A 231 -10.12 5.89 18.84
CA LEU A 231 -11.17 6.60 19.57
C LEU A 231 -11.64 7.83 18.79
N GLU A 232 -12.93 8.16 18.92
CA GLU A 232 -13.52 9.30 18.22
C GLU A 232 -13.03 10.65 18.79
N MET A 233 -12.94 11.67 17.93
CA MET A 233 -12.49 13.02 18.32
C MET A 233 -13.24 13.63 19.53
N PRO A 234 -14.57 13.47 19.70
CA PRO A 234 -15.25 13.97 20.90
C PRO A 234 -14.81 13.27 22.20
N VAL A 235 -14.47 11.99 22.13
CA VAL A 235 -13.96 11.21 23.27
C VAL A 235 -12.57 11.74 23.67
N LEU A 236 -11.69 11.94 22.69
CA LEU A 236 -10.35 12.51 22.89
C LEU A 236 -10.41 13.95 23.45
N GLN A 237 -11.31 14.79 22.94
CA GLN A 237 -11.58 16.12 23.50
C GLN A 237 -12.05 16.03 24.96
N SER A 238 -12.91 15.06 25.31
CA SER A 238 -13.36 14.86 26.69
C SER A 238 -12.22 14.51 27.66
N PHE A 239 -11.19 13.79 27.19
CA PHE A 239 -9.99 13.51 27.98
C PHE A 239 -9.17 14.78 28.22
N ILE A 240 -8.96 15.60 27.20
CA ILE A 240 -8.23 16.88 27.31
C ILE A 240 -8.92 17.81 28.31
N VAL A 241 -10.26 17.89 28.28
CA VAL A 241 -11.05 18.68 29.25
C VAL A 241 -10.85 18.15 30.67
N LYS A 242 -11.05 16.84 30.90
CA LYS A 242 -10.91 16.23 32.23
C LYS A 242 -9.50 16.35 32.81
N LEU A 243 -8.47 16.15 32.00
CA LEU A 243 -7.07 16.32 32.42
C LEU A 243 -6.79 17.77 32.84
N LYS A 244 -7.31 18.75 32.10
CA LYS A 244 -7.19 20.18 32.45
C LYS A 244 -8.00 20.54 33.70
N GLU A 245 -9.16 19.93 33.93
CA GLU A 245 -9.92 20.10 35.18
C GLU A 245 -9.16 19.53 36.40
N GLU A 246 -8.49 18.39 36.26
CA GLU A 246 -7.65 17.81 37.32
C GLU A 246 -6.38 18.64 37.57
N GLU A 247 -5.69 19.08 36.52
CA GLU A 247 -4.52 19.96 36.60
C GLU A 247 -4.84 21.24 37.37
N ASN A 248 -5.94 21.92 37.04
CA ASN A 248 -6.38 23.11 37.77
C ASN A 248 -6.69 22.82 39.25
N ARG A 249 -7.26 21.63 39.55
CA ARG A 249 -7.60 21.22 40.90
C ARG A 249 -6.37 20.94 41.75
N GLU A 250 -5.36 20.27 41.21
CA GLU A 250 -4.06 20.08 41.87
C GLU A 250 -3.28 21.38 41.99
N MET A 251 -3.32 22.25 40.97
CA MET A 251 -2.72 23.58 41.04
C MET A 251 -3.29 24.39 42.21
N GLU A 252 -4.61 24.37 42.43
CA GLU A 252 -5.23 25.10 43.53
C GLU A 252 -4.93 24.49 44.91
N LYS A 253 -4.91 23.14 45.02
CA LYS A 253 -4.44 22.43 46.23
C LYS A 253 -2.99 22.83 46.58
N ILE A 254 -2.12 22.94 45.58
CA ILE A 254 -0.71 23.35 45.76
C ILE A 254 -0.61 24.82 46.20
N LYS A 255 -1.35 25.74 45.56
CA LYS A 255 -1.42 27.16 45.98
C LYS A 255 -1.91 27.28 47.42
N GLN A 256 -2.97 26.57 47.80
CA GLN A 256 -3.49 26.61 49.17
C GLN A 256 -2.45 26.15 50.18
N ARG A 257 -1.83 24.97 49.98
CA ARG A 257 -0.76 24.45 50.84
C ARG A 257 0.42 25.41 50.96
N TYR A 258 0.83 26.03 49.85
CA TYR A 258 1.88 27.05 49.85
C TYR A 258 1.50 28.28 50.67
N CYS A 259 0.30 28.83 50.48
CA CYS A 259 -0.20 29.98 51.23
C CYS A 259 -0.34 29.70 52.73
N GLU A 260 -0.84 28.52 53.11
CA GLU A 260 -0.92 28.09 54.50
C GLU A 260 0.46 27.94 55.15
N THR A 261 1.40 27.28 54.45
CA THR A 261 2.77 27.10 54.93
C THR A 261 3.49 28.44 55.07
N ARG A 262 3.40 29.32 54.06
CA ARG A 262 3.97 30.67 54.08
C ARG A 262 3.40 31.52 55.21
N ARG A 263 2.09 31.48 55.44
CA ARG A 263 1.43 32.16 56.57
C ARG A 263 1.96 31.65 57.92
N THR A 264 2.11 30.34 58.08
CA THR A 264 2.64 29.73 59.32
C THR A 264 4.09 30.14 59.57
N ILE A 265 4.94 30.16 58.54
CA ILE A 265 6.33 30.63 58.64
C ILE A 265 6.37 32.11 59.05
N LEU A 266 5.61 32.99 58.38
CA LEU A 266 5.58 34.42 58.70
C LEU A 266 5.11 34.67 60.14
N GLN A 267 4.07 33.98 60.61
CA GLN A 267 3.60 34.05 62.00
C GLN A 267 4.65 33.55 63.01
N HIS A 268 5.47 32.56 62.64
CA HIS A 268 6.57 32.09 63.48
C HIS A 268 7.71 33.13 63.54
N MET A 269 8.09 33.72 62.40
CA MET A 269 9.14 34.75 62.36
C MET A 269 8.74 36.03 63.11
N GLN A 270 7.47 36.45 63.03
CA GLN A 270 6.95 37.55 63.85
C GLN A 270 7.09 37.24 65.34
N ARG A 271 6.60 36.07 65.81
CA ARG A 271 6.74 35.65 67.22
C ARG A 271 8.18 35.52 67.71
N LEU A 272 9.15 35.30 66.83
CA LEU A 272 10.58 35.32 67.18
C LEU A 272 11.11 36.76 67.26
N SER A 273 10.70 37.63 66.34
CA SER A 273 11.00 39.07 66.36
C SER A 273 10.47 39.72 67.64
N ASP A 274 9.19 39.54 67.95
CA ASP A 274 8.54 40.15 69.12
C ASP A 274 9.22 39.72 70.44
N LYS A 275 9.73 38.48 70.51
CA LYS A 275 10.51 37.95 71.63
C LYS A 275 11.96 38.43 71.72
N ALA A 276 12.47 39.10 70.69
CA ALA A 276 13.82 39.68 70.67
C ALA A 276 13.83 41.18 71.05
N PHE A 277 12.64 41.78 71.24
CA PHE A 277 12.45 43.17 71.69
C PHE A 277 11.85 43.27 73.11
N CYS A 278 11.92 42.18 73.90
CA CYS A 278 11.55 42.11 75.32
C CYS A 278 12.69 41.48 76.13
#